data_AF-A0AAU8A8H0-F1
#
_entry.id   AF-A0AAU8A8H0-F1
#
_cell.length_a   1.000
_cell.length_b   1.000
_cell.length_c   1.000
_cell.angle_alpha   90.00
_cell.angle_beta   90.00
_cell.angle_gamma   90.00
#
_symmetry.space_group_name_H-M   'P 1'
#
loop_
_entity.id
_entity.type
_entity.pdbx_description
1 polymer ?
#
loop_
_entity_poly.entity_id
_entity_poly.type
_entity_poly.pdbx_seq_one_letter_code
_entity_poly.pdbx_strand_id
1 'polypeptide(L)'
;MTVNKEQVEKTAKAAQKKAMDAGQAVGEAAKTAAAKAKEGIMAFGNTVANKSRELMETAKLNAQKSQKQRELEESYKELGEMAYAKGRLRGEMGEMAKRIKELYTELQQIEVAINAAQSTKECKNCGLKHYVGDNYCPNCGAKQ
;
A
#
# COMPACT_ATOMS: atom_id res chain seq x y z
N MET A 1 8.29 8.71 -88.82
CA MET A 1 8.66 8.45 -87.41
C MET A 1 7.77 7.31 -86.89
N THR A 2 8.19 6.07 -87.08
CA THR A 2 7.44 4.88 -86.69
C THR A 2 7.75 4.54 -85.23
N VAL A 3 6.79 4.79 -84.34
CA VAL A 3 6.90 4.37 -82.94
C VAL A 3 6.68 2.85 -82.89
N ASN A 4 7.73 2.10 -82.57
CA ASN A 4 7.72 0.64 -82.52
C ASN A 4 6.81 0.13 -81.39
N LYS A 5 5.84 -0.73 -81.73
CA LYS A 5 4.91 -1.41 -80.80
C LYS A 5 5.60 -2.05 -79.58
N GLU A 6 6.83 -2.51 -79.74
CA GLU A 6 7.64 -3.10 -78.66
C GLU A 6 7.99 -2.14 -77.53
N GLN A 7 8.16 -0.84 -77.80
CA GLN A 7 8.50 0.13 -76.76
C GLN A 7 7.28 0.43 -75.88
N VAL A 8 6.09 0.53 -76.48
CA VAL A 8 4.82 0.79 -75.80
C VAL A 8 4.46 -0.36 -74.84
N GLU A 9 4.66 -1.60 -75.26
CA GLU A 9 4.36 -2.79 -74.45
C GLU A 9 5.33 -2.98 -73.27
N LYS A 10 6.61 -2.63 -73.44
CA LYS A 10 7.62 -2.66 -72.37
C LYS A 10 7.35 -1.60 -71.30
N THR A 11 6.92 -0.40 -71.67
CA THR A 11 6.52 0.65 -70.70
C THR A 11 5.25 0.29 -69.93
N ALA A 12 4.27 -0.35 -70.57
CA ALA A 12 3.03 -0.78 -69.90
C ALA A 12 3.28 -1.88 -68.85
N LYS A 13 4.11 -2.88 -69.16
CA LYS A 13 4.48 -3.95 -68.21
C LYS A 13 5.34 -3.44 -67.05
N ALA A 14 6.20 -2.45 -67.27
CA ALA A 14 7.00 -1.82 -66.21
C ALA A 14 6.15 -0.96 -65.26
N ALA A 15 5.11 -0.29 -65.77
CA ALA A 15 4.16 0.48 -64.95
C ALA A 15 3.26 -0.44 -64.10
N GLN A 16 2.80 -1.57 -64.65
CA GLN A 16 2.02 -2.57 -63.92
C GLN A 16 2.84 -3.24 -62.80
N LYS A 17 4.11 -3.57 -63.04
CA LYS A 17 4.99 -4.17 -62.03
C LYS A 17 5.25 -3.23 -60.84
N LYS A 18 5.53 -1.95 -61.10
CA LYS A 18 5.72 -0.94 -60.04
C LYS A 18 4.46 -0.71 -59.19
N ALA A 19 3.27 -0.80 -59.79
CA ALA A 19 2.01 -0.68 -59.06
C ALA A 19 1.72 -1.88 -58.15
N MET A 20 2.13 -3.09 -58.57
CA MET A 20 1.96 -4.34 -57.82
C MET A 20 2.94 -4.44 -56.63
N ASP A 21 4.20 -4.03 -56.84
CA ASP A 21 5.23 -3.98 -55.79
C ASP A 21 4.89 -2.94 -54.69
N ALA A 22 4.32 -1.78 -55.08
CA ALA A 22 3.86 -0.77 -54.14
C ALA A 22 2.63 -1.22 -53.32
N GLY A 23 1.72 -1.98 -53.93
CA GLY A 23 0.55 -2.56 -53.24
C GLY A 23 0.92 -3.64 -52.21
N GLN A 24 1.92 -4.48 -52.52
CA GLN A 24 2.44 -5.48 -51.58
C GLN A 24 3.15 -4.83 -50.38
N ALA A 25 3.96 -3.79 -50.60
CA ALA A 25 4.67 -3.10 -49.51
C ALA A 25 3.70 -2.44 -48.50
N VAL A 26 2.59 -1.84 -48.98
CA VAL A 26 1.55 -1.26 -48.11
C VAL A 26 0.77 -2.37 -47.37
N GLY A 27 0.50 -3.49 -48.03
CA GLY A 27 -0.17 -4.65 -47.41
C GLY A 27 0.66 -5.35 -46.34
N GLU A 28 1.98 -5.45 -46.52
CA GLU A 28 2.90 -6.00 -45.52
C GLU A 28 2.99 -5.08 -44.29
N ALA A 29 3.16 -3.78 -44.49
CA ALA A 29 3.22 -2.81 -43.39
C ALA A 29 1.94 -2.81 -42.52
N ALA A 30 0.76 -2.93 -43.14
CA ALA A 30 -0.52 -3.03 -42.43
C ALA A 30 -0.63 -4.33 -41.61
N LYS A 31 -0.17 -5.47 -42.14
CA LYS A 31 -0.13 -6.75 -41.42
C LYS A 31 0.86 -6.72 -40.25
N THR A 32 2.02 -6.09 -40.41
CA THR A 32 3.01 -5.96 -39.33
C THR A 32 2.51 -5.05 -38.21
N ALA A 33 1.81 -3.97 -38.54
CA ALA A 33 1.21 -3.08 -37.55
C ALA A 33 0.09 -3.78 -36.74
N ALA A 34 -0.77 -4.55 -37.41
CA ALA A 34 -1.82 -5.33 -36.76
C ALA A 34 -1.26 -6.46 -35.86
N ALA A 35 -0.19 -7.14 -36.30
CA ALA A 35 0.50 -8.14 -35.49
C ALA A 35 1.12 -7.54 -34.23
N LYS A 36 1.83 -6.39 -34.35
CA LYS A 36 2.42 -5.68 -33.21
C LYS A 36 1.37 -5.16 -32.22
N ALA A 37 0.21 -4.71 -32.71
CA ALA A 37 -0.89 -4.29 -31.84
C ALA A 37 -1.48 -5.48 -31.05
N LYS A 38 -1.66 -6.64 -31.68
CA LYS A 38 -2.17 -7.85 -31.05
C LYS A 38 -1.19 -8.41 -30.02
N GLU A 39 0.11 -8.41 -30.34
CA GLU A 39 1.18 -8.82 -29.42
C GLU A 39 1.31 -7.85 -28.23
N GLY A 40 1.21 -6.54 -28.46
CA GLY A 40 1.25 -5.53 -27.39
C GLY A 40 0.09 -5.67 -26.40
N ILE A 41 -1.12 -5.97 -26.88
CA ILE A 41 -2.30 -6.19 -26.02
C ILE A 41 -2.13 -7.47 -25.18
N MET A 42 -1.63 -8.56 -25.76
CA MET A 42 -1.41 -9.83 -25.03
C MET A 42 -0.25 -9.74 -24.03
N ALA A 43 0.85 -9.08 -24.41
CA ALA A 43 1.98 -8.82 -23.51
C ALA A 43 1.55 -7.94 -22.33
N PHE A 44 0.82 -6.85 -22.59
CA PHE A 44 0.30 -5.96 -21.55
C PHE A 44 -0.68 -6.67 -20.62
N GLY A 45 -1.61 -7.47 -21.16
CA GLY A 45 -2.55 -8.27 -20.36
C GLY A 45 -1.86 -9.28 -19.44
N ASN A 46 -0.86 -10.01 -19.96
CA ASN A 46 -0.08 -10.95 -19.15
C ASN A 46 0.79 -10.25 -18.09
N THR A 47 1.40 -9.11 -18.42
CA THR A 47 2.21 -8.34 -17.46
C THR A 47 1.35 -7.80 -16.31
N VAL A 48 0.16 -7.26 -16.60
CA VAL A 48 -0.76 -6.76 -15.56
C VAL A 48 -1.28 -7.89 -14.67
N ALA A 49 -1.67 -9.03 -15.26
CA ALA A 49 -2.13 -10.19 -14.50
C ALA A 49 -1.04 -10.78 -13.59
N ASN A 50 0.19 -10.91 -14.10
CA ASN A 50 1.32 -11.43 -13.31
C ASN A 50 1.69 -10.50 -12.16
N LYS A 51 1.77 -9.19 -12.42
CA LYS A 51 2.05 -8.19 -11.38
C LYS A 51 0.96 -8.16 -10.31
N SER A 52 -0.30 -8.38 -10.69
CA SER A 52 -1.42 -8.45 -9.75
C SER A 52 -1.33 -9.70 -8.85
N ARG A 53 -0.92 -10.85 -9.40
CA ARG A 53 -0.68 -12.07 -8.61
C ARG A 53 0.48 -11.90 -7.64
N GLU A 54 1.60 -11.33 -8.08
CA GLU A 54 2.77 -11.06 -7.23
C GLU A 54 2.41 -10.13 -6.06
N LEU A 55 1.60 -9.08 -6.31
CA LEU A 55 1.12 -8.19 -5.26
C LEU A 55 0.20 -8.90 -4.26
N MET A 56 -0.71 -9.76 -4.74
CA MET A 56 -1.57 -10.57 -3.86
C MET A 56 -0.77 -11.56 -3.02
N GLU A 57 0.19 -12.24 -3.62
CA GLU A 57 1.05 -13.20 -2.93
C GLU A 57 1.91 -12.48 -1.88
N THR A 58 2.46 -11.32 -2.22
CA THR A 58 3.22 -10.47 -1.29
C THR A 58 2.33 -9.98 -0.14
N ALA A 59 1.10 -9.53 -0.43
CA ALA A 59 0.15 -9.10 0.60
C ALA A 59 -0.22 -10.24 1.55
N LYS A 60 -0.45 -11.44 1.01
CA LYS A 60 -0.74 -12.66 1.80
C LYS A 60 0.45 -13.02 2.71
N LEU A 61 1.66 -13.02 2.15
CA LEU A 61 2.88 -13.29 2.92
C LEU A 61 3.12 -12.26 4.03
N ASN A 62 2.87 -10.98 3.76
CA ASN A 62 2.97 -9.93 4.77
C ASN A 62 1.93 -10.07 5.88
N ALA A 63 0.69 -10.46 5.55
CA ALA A 63 -0.33 -10.74 6.55
C ALA A 63 0.06 -11.93 7.44
N GLN A 64 0.56 -13.01 6.84
CA GLN A 64 1.08 -14.17 7.57
C GLN A 64 2.26 -13.81 8.47
N LYS A 65 3.20 -12.98 7.97
CA LYS A 65 4.33 -12.47 8.76
C LYS A 65 3.84 -11.68 9.97
N SER A 66 2.93 -10.74 9.78
CA SER A 66 2.37 -9.94 10.87
C SER A 66 1.63 -10.79 11.90
N GLN A 67 0.88 -11.80 11.45
CA GLN A 67 0.25 -12.76 12.34
C GLN A 67 1.28 -13.54 13.17
N LYS A 68 2.33 -14.08 12.53
CA LYS A 68 3.38 -14.83 13.23
C LYS A 68 4.19 -13.97 14.19
N GLN A 69 4.40 -12.69 13.87
CA GLN A 69 5.03 -11.73 14.79
C GLN A 69 4.17 -11.51 16.05
N ARG A 70 2.85 -11.34 15.89
CA ARG A 70 1.93 -11.24 17.04
C ARG A 70 1.93 -12.50 17.90
N GLU A 71 1.80 -13.68 17.27
CA GLU A 71 1.86 -14.97 17.97
C GLU A 71 3.20 -15.15 18.73
N LEU A 72 4.31 -14.68 18.16
CA LEU A 72 5.63 -14.72 18.79
C LEU A 72 5.71 -13.76 20.00
N GLU A 73 5.22 -12.53 19.86
CA GLU A 73 5.17 -11.55 20.95
C GLU A 73 4.28 -12.05 22.11
N GLU A 74 3.12 -12.61 21.81
CA GLU A 74 2.24 -13.26 22.79
C GLU A 74 2.94 -14.42 23.49
N SER A 75 3.64 -15.28 22.74
CA SER A 75 4.40 -16.41 23.30
C SER A 75 5.50 -15.94 24.24
N TYR A 76 6.22 -14.86 23.91
CA TYR A 76 7.23 -14.28 24.80
C TYR A 76 6.61 -13.68 26.06
N LYS A 77 5.45 -13.03 25.94
CA LYS A 77 4.71 -12.49 27.08
C LYS A 77 4.26 -13.61 28.02
N GLU A 78 3.61 -14.64 27.51
CA GLU A 78 3.16 -15.80 28.30
C GLU A 78 4.35 -16.52 28.97
N LEU A 79 5.45 -16.69 28.25
CA LEU A 79 6.69 -17.24 28.81
C LEU A 79 7.20 -16.40 29.99
N GLY A 80 7.23 -15.07 29.82
CA GLY A 80 7.64 -14.13 30.86
C GLY A 80 6.72 -14.16 32.07
N GLU A 81 5.40 -14.17 31.87
CA GLU A 81 4.40 -14.28 32.93
C GLU A 81 4.54 -15.60 33.70
N MET A 82 4.69 -16.73 33.00
CA MET A 82 4.93 -18.03 33.63
C MET A 82 6.24 -18.06 34.41
N ALA A 83 7.30 -17.46 33.88
CA ALA A 83 8.60 -17.37 34.56
C ALA A 83 8.52 -16.49 35.81
N TYR A 84 7.79 -15.37 35.75
CA TYR A 84 7.51 -14.49 36.89
C TYR A 84 6.71 -15.22 37.97
N ALA A 85 5.56 -15.82 37.60
CA ALA A 85 4.68 -16.52 38.52
C ALA A 85 5.37 -17.69 39.22
N LYS A 86 6.26 -18.40 38.51
CA LYS A 86 7.03 -19.52 39.07
C LYS A 86 8.30 -19.09 39.83
N GLY A 87 8.57 -17.79 39.96
CA GLY A 87 9.75 -17.26 40.64
C GLY A 87 11.09 -17.67 39.97
N ARG A 88 11.06 -17.92 38.66
CA ARG A 88 12.22 -18.42 37.90
C ARG A 88 13.05 -17.32 37.25
N LEU A 89 12.66 -16.05 37.40
CA LEU A 89 13.43 -14.91 36.93
C LEU A 89 14.61 -14.67 37.88
N ARG A 90 15.84 -14.90 37.38
CA ARG A 90 17.10 -14.69 38.10
C ARG A 90 18.10 -13.95 37.21
N GLY A 91 19.11 -13.35 37.82
CA GLY A 91 20.11 -12.54 37.11
C GLY A 91 19.46 -11.37 36.36
N GLU A 92 19.92 -11.11 35.14
CA GLU A 92 19.46 -10.01 34.28
C GLU A 92 17.94 -10.02 34.02
N MET A 93 17.32 -11.21 33.92
CA MET A 93 15.87 -11.32 33.76
C MET A 93 15.10 -10.85 35.01
N GLY A 94 15.67 -11.04 36.20
CA GLY A 94 15.08 -10.56 37.46
C GLY A 94 15.14 -9.03 37.58
N GLU A 95 16.23 -8.42 37.11
CA GLU A 95 16.38 -6.95 37.07
C GLU A 95 15.43 -6.31 36.05
N MET A 96 15.31 -6.91 34.86
CA MET A 96 14.31 -6.49 33.87
C MET A 96 12.89 -6.57 34.42
N ALA A 97 12.56 -7.62 35.18
CA ALA A 97 11.24 -7.76 35.80
C ALA A 97 10.97 -6.70 36.88
N LYS A 98 11.98 -6.32 37.67
CA LYS A 98 11.87 -5.20 38.61
C LYS A 98 11.61 -3.89 37.89
N ARG A 99 12.37 -3.62 36.82
CA ARG A 99 12.19 -2.41 35.99
C ARG A 99 10.81 -2.35 35.34
N ILE A 100 10.29 -3.47 34.84
CA ILE A 100 8.92 -3.55 34.31
C ILE A 100 7.91 -3.19 35.40
N LYS A 101 8.09 -3.69 36.63
CA LYS A 101 7.21 -3.37 37.77
C LYS A 101 7.25 -1.89 38.16
N GLU A 102 8.44 -1.28 38.15
CA GLU A 102 8.62 0.15 38.38
C GLU A 102 7.88 0.98 37.32
N LEU A 103 8.08 0.66 36.04
CA LEU A 103 7.38 1.33 34.92
C LEU A 103 5.86 1.22 35.02
N TYR A 104 5.33 0.05 35.41
CA TYR A 104 3.89 -0.10 35.66
C TYR A 104 3.41 0.80 36.79
N THR A 105 4.21 0.95 37.86
CA THR A 105 3.88 1.82 38.99
C THR A 105 3.87 3.29 38.56
N GLU A 106 4.85 3.72 37.77
CA GLU A 106 4.91 5.06 37.19
C GLU A 106 3.72 5.34 36.26
N LEU A 107 3.39 4.39 35.37
CA LEU A 107 2.22 4.52 34.49
C LEU A 107 0.92 4.72 35.28
N GLN A 108 0.71 3.96 36.36
CA GLN A 108 -0.45 4.15 37.22
C GLN A 108 -0.47 5.52 37.89
N GLN A 109 0.68 6.04 38.34
CA GLN A 109 0.76 7.39 38.91
C GLN A 109 0.45 8.47 37.87
N ILE A 110 0.92 8.29 36.63
CA ILE A 110 0.63 9.20 35.52
C ILE A 110 -0.86 9.16 35.17
N GLU A 111 -1.49 7.99 35.11
CA GLU A 111 -2.93 7.86 34.88
C GLU A 111 -3.75 8.56 35.97
N VAL A 112 -3.37 8.40 37.25
CA VAL A 112 -4.00 9.12 38.36
C VAL A 112 -3.83 10.63 38.20
N ALA A 113 -2.65 11.11 37.83
CA ALA A 113 -2.40 12.52 37.59
C ALA A 113 -3.20 13.08 36.41
N ILE A 114 -3.34 12.32 35.31
CA ILE A 114 -4.20 12.67 34.17
C ILE A 114 -5.65 12.80 34.62
N ASN A 115 -6.16 11.82 35.36
CA ASN A 115 -7.54 11.85 35.85
C ASN A 115 -7.78 13.03 36.82
N ALA A 116 -6.83 13.34 37.70
CA ALA A 116 -6.91 14.51 38.57
C ALA A 116 -6.87 15.84 37.77
N ALA A 117 -6.01 15.91 36.75
CA ALA A 117 -5.94 17.04 35.83
C ALA A 117 -7.19 17.17 34.94
N GLN A 118 -7.95 16.11 34.74
CA GLN A 118 -9.23 16.12 34.02
C GLN A 118 -10.40 16.60 34.89
N SER A 119 -10.16 17.39 35.94
CA SER A 119 -11.20 18.12 36.66
C SER A 119 -12.02 18.95 35.68
N THR A 120 -13.16 18.41 35.23
CA THR A 120 -14.03 19.02 34.24
C THR A 120 -15.32 19.50 34.89
N LYS A 121 -15.77 20.70 34.51
CA LYS A 121 -17.08 21.27 34.85
C LYS A 121 -17.95 21.37 33.60
N GLU A 122 -19.25 21.26 33.77
CA GLU A 122 -20.21 21.50 32.70
C GLU A 122 -20.48 23.00 32.55
N CYS A 123 -20.54 23.46 31.31
CA CYS A 123 -20.87 24.85 31.03
C CYS A 123 -22.32 25.16 31.39
N LYS A 124 -22.55 26.17 32.24
CA LYS A 124 -23.90 26.57 32.66
C LYS A 124 -24.79 27.10 31.52
N ASN A 125 -24.19 27.51 30.40
CA ASN A 125 -24.91 28.06 29.25
C ASN A 125 -25.14 27.05 28.11
N CYS A 126 -24.13 26.23 27.77
CA CYS A 126 -24.20 25.33 26.61
C CYS A 126 -23.99 23.84 26.93
N GLY A 127 -23.70 23.49 28.19
CA GLY A 127 -23.53 22.10 28.63
C GLY A 127 -22.20 21.42 28.28
N LEU A 128 -21.28 22.09 27.56
CA LEU A 128 -19.98 21.49 27.24
C LEU A 128 -19.15 21.25 28.51
N LYS A 129 -18.61 20.03 28.68
CA LYS A 129 -17.61 19.69 29.69
C LYS A 129 -16.24 20.26 29.30
N HIS A 130 -15.66 21.06 30.18
CA HIS A 130 -14.36 21.71 29.99
C HIS A 130 -13.65 21.86 31.34
N TYR A 131 -12.37 22.25 31.36
CA TYR A 131 -11.55 22.22 32.58
C TYR A 131 -12.08 23.20 33.64
N VAL A 132 -12.07 22.79 34.92
CA VAL A 132 -12.59 23.59 36.04
C VAL A 132 -11.88 24.95 36.15
N GLY A 133 -10.61 25.03 35.75
CA GLY A 133 -9.80 26.25 35.76
C GLY A 133 -10.09 27.24 34.61
N ASP A 134 -10.90 26.88 33.62
CA ASP A 134 -11.21 27.80 32.53
C ASP A 134 -12.18 28.90 33.01
N ASN A 135 -11.77 30.16 32.83
CA ASN A 135 -12.62 31.32 33.15
C ASN A 135 -13.77 31.51 32.14
N TYR A 136 -13.60 31.01 30.92
CA TYR A 136 -14.56 31.14 29.81
C TYR A 136 -14.73 29.80 29.09
N CYS A 137 -15.94 29.50 28.63
CA CYS A 137 -16.21 28.25 27.91
C CYS A 137 -15.60 28.30 26.50
N PRO A 138 -14.82 27.28 26.10
CA PRO A 138 -14.17 27.24 24.78
C PRO A 138 -15.16 27.10 23.60
N ASN A 139 -16.40 26.66 23.85
CA ASN A 139 -17.41 26.49 22.81
C ASN A 139 -18.33 27.71 22.62
N CYS A 140 -18.67 28.43 23.70
CA CYS A 140 -19.66 29.51 23.62
C CYS A 140 -19.18 30.85 24.19
N GLY A 141 -17.96 30.94 24.73
CA GLY A 141 -17.40 32.17 25.28
C GLY A 141 -18.03 32.67 26.59
N ALA A 142 -19.06 32.00 27.12
CA ALA A 142 -19.69 32.38 28.38
C ALA A 142 -18.71 32.23 29.56
N LYS A 143 -18.78 33.13 30.54
CA LYS A 143 -18.02 33.05 31.80
C LYS A 143 -18.58 31.93 32.70
N GLN A 144 -17.72 31.16 33.37
CA GLN A 144 -18.06 29.85 33.97
C GLN A 144 -18.07 29.82 35.50
#